data_AF-A0A7W6JG05-F1
#
_entry.id   AF-A0A7W6JG05-F1
#
_cell.length_a   1.000
_cell.length_b   1.000
_cell.length_c   1.000
_cell.angle_alpha   90.00
_cell.angle_beta   90.00
_cell.angle_gamma   90.00
#
_symmetry.space_group_name_H-M   'P 1'
#
loop_
_entity.id
_entity.type
_entity.pdbx_description
1 polymer ?
#
loop_
_entity_poly.entity_id
_entity_poly.type
_entity_poly.pdbx_seq_one_letter_code
_entity_poly.pdbx_strand_id
1 'polypeptide(L)' 'MRASPGVMAAVEKLAAAELRSVNAQVEVLLREALTRRGLSTTEDGPATDDA' A
#
# COMPACT_ATOMS: atom_id res chain seq x y z
N MET A 1 0.34 11.06 -4.81
CA MET A 1 1.54 10.87 -3.95
C MET A 1 2.78 10.95 -4.84
N ARG A 2 3.90 11.52 -4.38
CA ARG A 2 5.15 11.56 -5.17
C ARG A 2 6.30 10.96 -4.37
N ALA A 3 6.81 9.82 -4.84
CA ALA A 3 8.02 9.17 -4.31
C ALA A 3 9.20 9.38 -5.27
N SER A 4 10.43 9.27 -4.78
CA SER A 4 11.61 9.31 -5.65
C SER A 4 11.66 8.05 -6.53
N PRO A 5 12.27 8.12 -7.74
CA PRO A 5 12.41 6.95 -8.61
C PRO A 5 13.11 5.76 -7.93
N GLY A 6 14.10 6.02 -7.09
CA GLY A 6 14.82 4.97 -6.35
C GLY A 6 13.94 4.24 -5.33
N VAL A 7 13.03 4.95 -4.65
CA VAL A 7 12.06 4.33 -3.74
C VAL A 7 11.09 3.45 -4.54
N MET A 8 10.57 3.95 -5.66
CA MET A 8 9.66 3.17 -6.51
C MET A 8 10.32 1.91 -7.07
N ALA A 9 11.58 1.98 -7.51
CA ALA A 9 12.32 0.80 -7.99
C ALA A 9 12.49 -0.27 -6.90
N ALA A 10 12.72 0.13 -5.65
CA ALA A 10 12.81 -0.81 -4.52
C ALA A 10 11.44 -1.46 -4.22
N VAL A 11 10.36 -0.68 -4.27
CA VAL A 11 8.98 -1.19 -4.10
C VAL A 11 8.61 -2.15 -5.22
N GLU A 12 8.93 -1.85 -6.47
CA GLU A 12 8.69 -2.73 -7.63
C GLU A 12 9.41 -4.08 -7.47
N LYS A 13 10.68 -4.05 -7.07
CA LYS A 13 11.46 -5.27 -6.81
C LYS A 13 10.84 -6.13 -5.69
N LEU A 14 10.39 -5.48 -4.61
CA LEU A 14 9.75 -6.17 -3.49
C LEU A 14 8.40 -6.76 -3.90
N ALA A 15 7.57 -5.99 -4.61
CA ALA A 15 6.28 -6.44 -5.12
C ALA A 15 6.43 -7.67 -6.03
N ALA A 16 7.43 -7.66 -6.92
CA ALA A 16 7.74 -8.80 -7.78
C ALA A 16 8.17 -10.04 -6.99
N ALA A 17 8.98 -9.86 -5.93
CA ALA A 17 9.42 -10.96 -5.07
C ALA A 17 8.27 -11.59 -4.27
N GLU A 18 7.24 -10.81 -3.94
CA GLU A 18 6.09 -11.24 -3.14
C GLU A 18 4.84 -11.53 -3.98
N LEU A 19 4.98 -11.59 -5.32
CA LEU A 19 3.89 -11.85 -6.28
C LEU A 19 2.68 -10.92 -6.12
N ARG A 20 2.95 -9.65 -5.82
CA ARG A 20 1.94 -8.59 -5.64
C ARG A 20 2.04 -7.54 -6.73
N SER A 21 0.94 -6.83 -6.96
CA SER A 21 0.99 -5.59 -7.72
C SER A 21 1.76 -4.52 -6.92
N VAL A 22 2.38 -3.58 -7.62
CA VAL A 22 3.09 -2.44 -6.99
C VAL A 22 2.15 -1.68 -6.05
N ASN A 23 0.89 -1.46 -6.45
CA ASN A 23 -0.10 -0.76 -5.64
C ASN A 23 -0.44 -1.54 -4.36
N ALA A 24 -0.62 -2.86 -4.44
CA ALA A 24 -0.87 -3.69 -3.26
C ALA A 24 0.33 -3.66 -2.29
N GLN A 25 1.56 -3.62 -2.82
CA GLN A 25 2.76 -3.47 -1.99
C GLN A 25 2.82 -2.12 -1.29
N VAL A 26 2.52 -1.03 -2.02
CA VAL A 26 2.47 0.33 -1.45
C VAL A 26 1.45 0.38 -0.32
N GLU A 27 0.25 -0.16 -0.53
CA GLU A 27 -0.80 -0.19 0.50
C GLU A 27 -0.34 -0.90 1.78
N VAL A 28 0.28 -2.08 1.65
CA VAL A 28 0.79 -2.81 2.81
C VAL A 28 1.88 -2.04 3.54
N LEU A 29 2.87 -1.49 2.83
CA LEU A 29 3.94 -0.71 3.43
C LEU A 29 3.41 0.53 4.15
N LEU A 30 2.41 1.21 3.58
CA LEU A 30 1.77 2.37 4.19
C LEU A 30 0.99 1.97 5.44
N ARG A 31 0.18 0.91 5.37
CA ARG A 31 -0.59 0.40 6.52
C ARG A 31 0.33 0.01 7.66
N GLU A 32 1.39 -0.75 7.40
CA GLU A 32 2.41 -1.09 8.40
C GLU A 32 3.08 0.16 9.00
N ALA A 33 3.37 1.18 8.18
CA ALA A 33 3.98 2.43 8.64
C ALA A 33 3.02 3.25 9.52
N LEU A 34 1.73 3.27 9.19
CA LEU A 34 0.68 3.94 9.97
C LEU A 34 0.44 3.22 11.29
N THR A 35 0.29 1.89 11.27
CA THR A 35 0.13 1.08 12.49
C THR A 35 1.30 1.27 13.46
N ARG A 36 2.55 1.29 12.95
CA ARG A 36 3.74 1.60 13.78
C ARG A 36 3.71 2.98 14.45
N ARG A 37 2.88 3.90 13.94
CA ARG A 37 2.65 5.24 14.50
C ARG A 37 1.39 5.32 15.36
N GLY A 38 0.72 4.19 15.61
CA GLY A 38 -0.55 4.14 16.34
C GLY A 38 -1.74 4.67 15.54
N LEU A 39 -1.61 4.81 14.21
CA LEU A 39 -2.67 5.25 13.32
C LEU A 39 -3.37 4.02 12.72
N SER A 40 -4.69 3.97 12.83
CA SER A 40 -5.55 2.93 12.23
C SER A 40 -6.22 3.47 10.98
N THR A 41 -6.19 2.69 9.89
CA THR A 41 -6.98 2.95 8.68
C THR A 41 -8.28 2.17 8.80
N THR A 42 -9.30 2.81 9.38
CA THR A 42 -10.63 2.20 9.65
C THR A 42 -11.56 2.24 8.44
N GLU A 43 -11.15 2.85 7.32
CA GLU A 43 -11.99 3.00 6.14
C GLU A 43 -11.70 1.92 5.09
N ASP A 44 -12.27 0.74 5.30
CA ASP A 44 -12.70 -0.14 4.21
C ASP A 44 -14.21 -0.38 4.44
N GLY A 45 -15.00 0.69 4.28
CA GLY A 45 -16.45 0.55 4.21
C GLY A 45 -16.82 -0.32 3.00
N PRO A 46 -17.88 -1.14 3.06
CA PRO A 46 -18.27 -1.95 1.92
C PRO A 46 -18.45 -1.03 0.72
N ALA A 47 -17.82 -1.36 -0.40
CA ALA A 47 -18.18 -0.76 -1.68
C ALA A 47 -19.69 -0.93 -1.80
N THR A 48 -20.43 0.17 -1.71
CA THR A 48 -21.86 0.17 -1.94
C THR A 48 -22.08 -0.44 -3.31
N ASP A 49 -22.65 -1.64 -3.29
CA ASP A 49 -23.33 -2.24 -4.43
C ASP A 49 -24.58 -1.40 -4.66
N ASP A 50 -24.41 -0.27 -5.35
CA ASP A 50 -25.52 0.56 -5.82
C ASP A 50 -25.48 0.57 -7.36
N ALA A 51 -26.23 -0.39 -7.91
CA ALA A 51 -27.00 -0.40 -9.16
C ALA A 51 -26.30 -0.06 -10.50
#